data_AF-A0A453FFB7-F1
#
_entry.id   AF-A0A453FFB7-F1
#
_cell.length_a   1.000
_cell.length_b   1.000
_cell.length_c   1.000
_cell.angle_alpha   90.00
_cell.angle_beta   90.00
_cell.angle_gamma   90.00
#
_symmetry.space_group_name_H-M   'P 1'
#
loop_
_entity.id
_entity.type
_entity.pdbx_description
1 polymer ?
#
loop_
_entity_poly.entity_id
_entity_poly.type
_entity_poly.pdbx_seq_one_letter_code
_entity_poly.pdbx_strand_id
1 'polypeptide(L)' 'IYGPSLYNDYGAEVYPGADDAIQTAKKTNTSESWQSVQHEIHRIARVISQAALVLSGGLT' A
#
# COMPACT_ATOMS: atom_id res chain seq x y z
N ILE A 1 5.24 -3.95 2.85
CA ILE A 1 6.09 -2.74 3.06
C ILE A 1 7.13 -2.67 1.95
N TYR A 2 7.89 -3.74 1.71
CA TYR A 2 8.73 -3.88 0.53
C TYR A 2 8.14 -4.94 -0.40
N GLY A 3 8.29 -4.74 -1.71
CA GLY A 3 7.90 -5.72 -2.73
C GLY A 3 8.26 -5.23 -4.12
N PRO A 4 8.23 -6.11 -5.13
CA PRO A 4 8.39 -5.71 -6.52
C PRO A 4 7.23 -4.78 -6.91
N SER A 5 7.55 -3.72 -7.64
CA SER A 5 6.61 -2.73 -8.17
C SER A 5 6.27 -3.07 -9.61
N LEU A 6 5.01 -2.89 -10.03
CA LEU A 6 4.62 -3.15 -11.43
C LEU A 6 5.33 -2.21 -12.43
N TYR A 7 5.89 -1.09 -11.95
CA TYR A 7 6.53 -0.09 -12.78
C TYR A 7 8.06 0.02 -12.60
N ASN A 8 8.66 -0.76 -11.68
CA ASN A 8 10.10 -0.74 -11.41
C ASN A 8 10.61 -2.07 -10.82
N ASP A 9 11.23 -2.91 -11.64
CA ASP A 9 11.78 -4.22 -11.25
C ASP A 9 13.19 -4.17 -10.61
N TYR A 10 13.82 -2.99 -10.54
CA TYR A 10 15.25 -2.87 -10.15
C TYR A 10 15.49 -2.42 -8.70
N GLY A 11 14.44 -2.06 -7.95
CA GLY A 11 14.57 -1.61 -6.56
C GLY A 11 13.34 -1.98 -5.74
N ALA A 12 13.55 -2.43 -4.50
CA ALA A 12 12.47 -2.62 -3.54
C ALA A 12 11.83 -1.26 -3.24
N GLU A 13 10.71 -0.96 -3.91
CA GLU A 13 9.94 0.24 -3.60
C GLU A 13 9.21 0.08 -2.27
N VAL A 14 9.11 1.20 -1.56
CA VAL A 14 8.38 1.26 -0.31
C VAL A 14 6.90 1.41 -0.65
N TYR A 15 6.09 0.42 -0.27
CA TYR A 15 4.65 0.35 -0.56
C TYR A 15 4.31 0.28 -2.07
N PRO A 16 4.81 -0.72 -2.82
CA PRO A 16 4.65 -0.80 -4.27
C PRO A 16 3.18 -0.77 -4.71
N GLY A 17 2.29 -1.48 -4.01
CA GLY A 17 0.85 -1.47 -4.32
C GLY A 17 0.18 -0.10 -4.23
N ALA A 18 0.63 0.76 -3.32
CA ALA A 18 0.11 2.13 -3.22
C ALA A 18 0.67 3.03 -4.33
N ASP A 19 1.96 2.88 -4.66
CA ASP A 19 2.57 3.61 -5.77
C ASP A 19 1.89 3.24 -7.11
N ASP A 20 1.74 1.94 -7.37
CA ASP A 20 1.08 1.40 -8.56
C ASP A 20 -0.37 1.92 -8.69
N ALA A 21 -1.11 1.92 -7.57
CA ALA A 21 -2.47 2.44 -7.53
C ALA A 21 -2.53 3.95 -7.81
N ILE A 22 -1.61 4.74 -7.26
CA ILE A 22 -1.53 6.19 -7.49
C ILE A 22 -1.17 6.49 -8.94
N GLN A 23 -0.23 5.77 -9.53
CA GLN A 23 0.12 5.93 -10.95
C GLN A 23 -1.08 5.60 -11.85
N THR A 24 -1.81 4.54 -11.53
CA THR A 24 -3.02 4.14 -12.26
C THR A 24 -4.14 5.18 -12.11
N ALA A 25 -4.34 5.70 -10.90
CA ALA A 25 -5.34 6.74 -10.62
C ALA A 25 -5.03 8.06 -11.33
N LYS A 26 -3.76 8.47 -11.38
CA LYS A 26 -3.33 9.65 -12.15
C LYS A 26 -3.60 9.51 -13.65
N LYS A 27 -3.44 8.29 -14.20
CA LYS A 27 -3.67 8.01 -15.63
C LYS A 27 -5.15 7.95 -16.00
N THR A 28 -5.96 7.31 -15.16
CA THR A 28 -7.39 7.05 -15.44
C THR A 28 -8.32 8.15 -14.92
N ASN A 29 -7.97 8.77 -13.79
CA ASN A 29 -8.69 9.83 -13.09
C ASN A 29 -10.19 9.54 -12.86
N THR A 30 -10.52 8.28 -12.56
CA THR A 30 -11.89 7.83 -12.25
C THR A 30 -12.09 7.69 -10.74
N SER A 31 -13.33 7.74 -10.28
CA SER A 31 -13.63 7.48 -8.85
C SER A 31 -13.18 6.09 -8.41
N GLU A 32 -13.27 5.09 -9.28
CA GLU A 32 -12.88 3.71 -8.98
C GLU A 32 -11.37 3.57 -8.77
N SER A 33 -10.55 4.24 -9.58
CA SER A 33 -9.09 4.17 -9.41
C SER A 33 -8.63 4.89 -8.14
N TRP A 34 -9.30 5.99 -7.76
CA TRP A 34 -9.07 6.63 -6.46
C TRP A 34 -9.56 5.78 -5.27
N GLN A 35 -10.63 5.00 -5.41
CA GLN A 35 -11.04 4.02 -4.40
C GLN A 35 -9.99 2.92 -4.21
N SER A 36 -9.36 2.46 -5.29
CA SER A 36 -8.25 1.50 -5.19
C SER A 36 -7.06 2.07 -4.41
N VAL A 37 -6.73 3.36 -4.58
CA VAL A 37 -5.70 4.03 -3.77
C VAL A 37 -6.09 4.04 -2.29
N GLN A 38 -7.34 4.37 -1.97
CA GLN A 38 -7.84 4.36 -0.58
C GLN A 38 -7.75 2.96 0.04
N HIS A 39 -8.07 1.92 -0.74
CA HIS A 39 -7.95 0.53 -0.30
C HIS A 39 -6.51 0.18 0.09
N GLU A 40 -5.53 0.54 -0.74
CA GLU A 40 -4.12 0.24 -0.47
C GLU A 40 -3.61 0.98 0.77
N ILE A 41 -3.99 2.24 0.95
CA ILE A 41 -3.67 3.02 2.17
C ILE A 41 -4.28 2.34 3.41
N HIS A 42 -5.52 1.88 3.34
CA HIS A 42 -6.18 1.18 4.44
C HIS A 42 -5.45 -0.12 4.80
N ARG A 43 -5.05 -0.92 3.80
CA ARG A 43 -4.27 -2.15 4.00
C ARG A 43 -2.95 -1.85 4.71
N ILE A 44 -2.22 -0.82 4.26
CA ILE A 44 -0.94 -0.43 4.86
C ILE A 44 -1.12 -0.03 6.34
N ALA A 45 -2.08 0.86 6.62
CA ALA A 45 -2.36 1.32 7.97
C ALA A 45 -2.74 0.15 8.90
N ARG A 46 -3.55 -0.78 8.42
CA ARG A 46 -3.94 -1.98 9.17
C ARG A 46 -2.74 -2.86 9.51
N VAL A 47 -1.86 -3.13 8.53
CA VAL A 47 -0.67 -3.98 8.76
C VAL A 47 0.29 -3.33 9.76
N ILE A 48 0.54 -2.03 9.64
CA ILE A 48 1.40 -1.29 10.58
C ILE A 48 0.80 -1.31 11.99
N SER A 49 -0.52 -1.09 12.10
CA SER A 49 -1.21 -1.12 13.40
C SER A 49 -1.14 -2.50 14.04
N GLN A 50 -1.33 -3.57 13.26
CA GLN A 50 -1.21 -4.94 13.75
C GLN A 50 0.23 -5.26 14.20
N ALA A 51 1.24 -4.85 13.42
CA ALA A 51 2.63 -5.04 13.81
C ALA A 51 2.97 -4.30 15.11
N ALA A 52 2.48 -3.06 15.26
CA ALA A 52 2.65 -2.29 16.48
C ALA A 52 1.98 -2.95 17.69
N LEU A 53 0.78 -3.52 17.51
CA LEU A 53 0.05 -4.24 18.56
C LEU A 53 0.73 -5.53 19.01
N VAL A 54 1.35 -6.26 18.07
CA VAL A 54 2.15 -7.44 18.40
C VAL A 54 3.38 -7.03 19.23
N LEU A 55 4.06 -5.96 18.82
CA LEU A 55 5.24 -5.46 19.54
C LEU A 55 4.92 -4.91 20.94
N SER A 56 3.72 -4.37 21.14
CA SER A 56 3.27 -3.90 22.46
C SER A 56 2.74 -5.02 23.37
N GLY A 57 2.70 -6.27 22.89
CA GLY A 57 2.19 -7.42 23.63
C GLY A 57 0.66 -7.47 23.75
N GLY A 58 -0.06 -6.68 22.95
CA GLY A 58 -1.53 -6.66 22.94
C GLY A 58 -2.18 -7.76 22.10
N LEU A 59 -1.40 -8.41 21.23
CA LEU A 59 -1.80 -9.58 20.45
C LEU A 59 -0.77 -10.70 20.74
N THR A 60 -1.04 -11.51 21.75
CA THR A 60 -0.29 -12.75 22.02
C THR A 60 -0.85 -13.90 21.19
#